data_AF-A0A9E4C6U0-F1
#
_entry.id   AF-A0A9E4C6U0-F1
#
_cell.length_a   1.000
_cell.length_b   1.000
_cell.length_c   1.000
_cell.angle_alpha   90.00
_cell.angle_beta   90.00
_cell.angle_gamma   90.00
#
_symmetry.space_group_name_H-M   'P 1'
#
loop_
_entity.id
_entity.type
_entity.pdbx_description
1 polymer ?
#
loop_
_entity_poly.entity_id
_entity_poly.type
_entity_poly.pdbx_seq_one_letter_code
_entity_poly.pdbx_strand_id
1 'polypeptide(L)'
;MYSIERELAREGASPVAGVDEAGRGPLAGPVVAAAVVLDPGNPIAGLDDSKKLSPRQREALLPEILAKARAVALAAAGPREIERINILQASLRAMATAVEGLGLAPAHVLVDGNRRIPTPLLQTPLV
;
A
#
# COMPACT_ATOMS: atom_id res chain seq x y z
N MET A 1 -8.32 -11.24 5.74
CA MET A 1 -7.13 -10.40 6.02
C MET A 1 -5.97 -11.33 6.36
N TYR A 2 -4.76 -11.13 5.81
CA TYR A 2 -3.54 -11.94 6.01
C TYR A 2 -3.42 -13.30 5.29
N SER A 3 -4.41 -13.76 4.52
CA SER A 3 -4.34 -15.11 3.91
C SER A 3 -3.27 -15.21 2.83
N ILE A 4 -3.21 -14.23 1.94
CA ILE A 4 -2.27 -14.19 0.81
C ILE A 4 -0.84 -13.99 1.32
N GLU A 5 -0.67 -13.09 2.29
CA GLU A 5 0.63 -12.80 2.91
C GLU A 5 1.19 -14.05 3.60
N ARG A 6 0.33 -14.83 4.27
CA ARG A 6 0.72 -16.10 4.91
C ARG A 6 1.06 -17.19 3.90
N GLU A 7 0.35 -17.24 2.78
CA GLU A 7 0.63 -18.19 1.71
C GLU A 7 1.97 -17.88 1.05
N LEU A 8 2.18 -16.63 0.63
CA LEU A 8 3.46 -16.16 0.10
C LEU A 8 4.62 -16.38 1.08
N ALA A 9 4.40 -16.13 2.37
CA ALA A 9 5.42 -16.41 3.38
C ALA A 9 5.79 -17.90 3.48
N ARG A 10 4.84 -18.82 3.29
CA ARG A 10 5.11 -20.27 3.25
C ARG A 10 5.91 -20.67 2.01
N GLU A 11 5.74 -19.94 0.91
CA GLU A 11 6.49 -20.11 -0.33
C GLU A 11 7.86 -19.42 -0.30
N GLY A 12 8.26 -18.82 0.83
CA GLY A 12 9.54 -18.13 1.01
C GLY A 12 9.54 -16.67 0.55
N ALA A 13 8.42 -16.14 0.09
CA ALA A 13 8.26 -14.75 -0.32
C ALA A 13 7.87 -13.86 0.89
N SER A 14 8.81 -13.67 1.82
CA SER A 14 8.65 -12.80 3.00
C SER A 14 9.87 -11.89 3.16
N PRO A 15 9.70 -10.61 3.55
CA PRO A 15 8.45 -9.95 3.96
C PRO A 15 7.56 -9.54 2.77
N VAL A 16 6.24 -9.52 2.99
CA VAL A 16 5.24 -9.09 1.99
C VAL A 16 4.80 -7.66 2.30
N ALA A 17 4.84 -6.78 1.30
CA ALA A 17 4.27 -5.43 1.39
C ALA A 17 2.88 -5.39 0.73
N GLY A 18 1.94 -4.65 1.30
CA GLY A 18 0.74 -4.19 0.63
C GLY A 18 0.88 -2.72 0.21
N VAL A 19 0.37 -2.35 -0.95
CA VAL A 19 0.37 -0.96 -1.44
C VAL A 19 -0.96 -0.59 -2.07
N ASP A 20 -1.45 0.60 -1.76
CA ASP A 20 -2.71 1.17 -2.25
C ASP A 20 -2.61 2.71 -2.38
N GLU A 21 -3.49 3.32 -3.17
CA GLU A 21 -3.57 4.76 -3.40
C GLU A 21 -4.93 5.38 -3.04
N ALA A 22 -4.89 6.64 -2.62
CA ALA A 22 -6.05 7.50 -2.45
C ALA A 22 -5.87 8.82 -3.19
N GLY A 23 -6.97 9.40 -3.70
CA GLY A 23 -6.94 10.70 -4.37
C GLY A 23 -6.96 10.67 -5.89
N ARG A 24 -7.41 9.56 -6.52
CA ARG A 24 -7.55 9.47 -7.99
C ARG A 24 -8.76 10.18 -8.59
N GLY A 25 -9.83 10.32 -7.81
CA GLY A 25 -11.11 10.89 -8.23
C GLY A 25 -11.31 12.40 -8.00
N PRO A 26 -10.76 13.01 -6.93
CA PRO A 26 -10.93 14.44 -6.68
C PRO A 26 -10.38 15.34 -7.80
N LEU A 27 -10.98 16.53 -7.95
CA LEU A 27 -10.55 17.56 -8.90
C LEU A 27 -9.29 18.33 -8.47
N ALA A 28 -8.94 18.26 -7.18
CA ALA A 28 -7.82 18.97 -6.60
C ALA A 28 -7.12 18.10 -5.56
N GLY A 29 -5.83 18.37 -5.38
CA GLY A 29 -4.97 17.63 -4.46
C GLY A 29 -4.09 16.59 -5.15
N PRO A 30 -3.16 15.97 -4.41
CA PRO A 30 -2.31 14.91 -4.93
C PRO A 30 -3.05 13.57 -4.96
N VAL A 31 -2.48 12.61 -5.68
CA VAL A 31 -2.67 11.19 -5.36
C VAL A 31 -1.60 10.80 -4.34
N VAL A 32 -2.01 10.10 -3.27
CA VAL A 32 -1.14 9.64 -2.18
C VAL A 32 -1.19 8.12 -2.15
N ALA A 33 -0.04 7.48 -2.05
CA ALA A 33 0.08 6.04 -1.88
C ALA A 33 0.74 5.70 -0.55
N ALA A 34 0.33 4.57 0.03
CA ALA A 34 0.93 4.01 1.24
C ALA A 34 1.38 2.58 0.98
N ALA A 35 2.62 2.27 1.33
CA ALA A 35 3.14 0.91 1.36
C ALA A 35 3.31 0.48 2.83
N VAL A 36 2.83 -0.72 3.17
CA VAL A 36 2.83 -1.25 4.53
C VAL A 36 3.28 -2.69 4.53
N VAL A 37 4.23 -3.02 5.41
CA VAL A 37 4.62 -4.40 5.71
C VAL A 37 4.06 -4.74 7.09
N LEU A 38 3.02 -5.57 7.13
CA LEU A 38 2.41 -6.02 8.38
C LEU A 38 3.26 -7.13 9.02
N ASP A 39 3.16 -7.27 10.35
CA ASP A 39 3.74 -8.38 11.09
C ASP A 39 2.71 -9.52 11.24
N PRO A 40 2.92 -10.71 10.62
CA PRO A 40 2.04 -11.85 10.79
C PRO A 40 1.96 -12.36 12.24
N GLY A 41 2.98 -12.08 13.05
CA GLY A 41 3.06 -12.44 14.47
C GLY A 41 2.40 -11.41 15.40
N ASN A 42 2.05 -10.22 14.91
CA ASN A 42 1.43 -9.15 15.69
C ASN A 42 0.21 -8.57 14.93
N PRO A 43 -0.87 -9.34 14.76
CA PRO A 43 -2.01 -8.93 13.97
C PRO A 43 -2.76 -7.74 14.58
N ILE A 44 -3.27 -6.88 13.71
CA ILE A 44 -4.08 -5.71 14.08
C ILE A 44 -5.54 -6.13 14.13
N ALA A 45 -6.16 -6.03 15.31
CA ALA A 45 -7.57 -6.35 15.51
C ALA A 45 -8.46 -5.33 14.79
N GLY A 46 -9.48 -5.81 14.08
CA GLY A 46 -10.44 -4.95 13.36
C GLY A 46 -9.92 -4.34 12.06
N LEU A 47 -8.71 -4.71 11.62
CA LEU A 47 -8.21 -4.33 10.29
C LEU A 47 -9.05 -5.04 9.20
N ASP A 48 -9.77 -4.27 8.41
CA ASP A 48 -10.58 -4.72 7.26
C ASP A 48 -10.43 -3.72 6.09
N ASP A 49 -11.06 -4.00 4.96
CA ASP A 49 -11.18 -3.09 3.83
C ASP A 49 -11.66 -1.70 4.28
N SER A 50 -10.95 -0.65 3.85
CA SER A 50 -11.20 0.73 4.29
C SER A 50 -12.61 1.24 3.97
N LYS A 51 -13.29 0.65 2.99
CA LYS A 51 -14.67 0.98 2.60
C LYS A 51 -15.71 0.40 3.56
N LYS A 52 -15.36 -0.63 4.34
CA LYS A 52 -16.22 -1.22 5.39
C LYS A 52 -16.08 -0.52 6.73
N LEU A 53 -15.06 0.32 6.88
CA LEU A 53 -14.74 1.02 8.12
C LEU A 53 -15.30 2.45 8.10
N SER A 54 -15.92 2.86 9.20
CA SER A 54 -16.27 4.25 9.43
C SER A 54 -15.02 5.14 9.56
N PRO A 55 -15.11 6.45 9.28
CA PRO A 55 -13.99 7.38 9.48
C PRO A 55 -13.37 7.27 10.88
N ARG A 56 -14.19 7.17 11.92
CA ARG A 56 -13.76 7.03 13.31
C ARG A 56 -12.98 5.73 13.56
N GLN A 57 -13.39 4.62 12.94
CA GLN A 57 -12.65 3.35 13.04
C GLN A 57 -11.29 3.45 12.33
N ARG A 58 -11.22 4.11 11.17
CA ARG A 58 -9.95 4.32 10.47
C ARG A 58 -8.98 5.17 11.27
N GLU A 59 -9.46 6.25 11.88
CA GLU A 59 -8.65 7.10 12.77
C GLU A 59 -8.11 6.32 13.98
N ALA A 60 -8.92 5.42 14.55
CA ALA A 60 -8.50 4.57 15.66
C ALA A 60 -7.48 3.49 15.24
N LEU A 61 -7.55 3.00 13.99
CA LEU A 61 -6.65 1.97 13.47
C LEU A 61 -5.29 2.52 13.04
N LEU A 62 -5.20 3.79 12.63
CA LEU A 62 -3.94 4.39 12.20
C LEU A 62 -2.80 4.25 13.24
N PRO A 63 -2.96 4.62 14.53
CA PRO A 63 -1.89 4.44 15.52
C PRO A 63 -1.53 2.97 15.74
N GLU A 64 -2.50 2.06 15.68
CA GLU A 64 -2.27 0.62 15.78
C GLU A 64 -1.43 0.10 14.59
N ILE A 65 -1.73 0.56 13.37
CA ILE A 65 -0.97 0.22 12.16
C ILE A 65 0.47 0.71 12.30
N LEU A 66 0.66 1.98 12.67
CA LEU A 66 1.99 2.56 12.80
C LEU A 66 2.83 1.89 13.91
N ALA A 67 2.19 1.41 14.97
CA ALA A 67 2.87 0.74 16.08
C ALA A 67 3.21 -0.73 15.79
N LYS A 68 2.37 -1.43 15.00
CA LYS A 68 2.47 -2.90 14.80
C LYS A 68 3.05 -3.30 13.45
N ALA A 69 3.02 -2.43 12.44
CA ALA A 69 3.64 -2.69 11.16
C ALA A 69 5.17 -2.74 11.28
N ARG A 70 5.81 -3.59 10.49
CA ARG A 70 7.28 -3.70 10.41
C ARG A 70 7.89 -2.54 9.63
N ALA A 71 7.18 -2.02 8.64
CA ALA A 71 7.53 -0.82 7.91
C ALA A 71 6.28 -0.17 7.32
N VAL A 72 6.33 1.15 7.24
CA VAL A 72 5.32 1.99 6.58
C VAL A 72 6.06 3.08 5.82
N ALA A 73 5.62 3.36 4.60
CA ALA A 73 6.13 4.46 3.79
C ALA A 73 4.99 5.10 3.00
N LEU A 74 5.14 6.41 2.75
CA LEU A 74 4.17 7.22 2.03
C LEU A 74 4.86 7.91 0.86
N ALA A 75 4.14 8.06 -0.24
CA ALA A 75 4.56 8.89 -1.35
C ALA A 75 3.35 9.59 -1.97
N ALA A 76 3.59 10.72 -2.63
CA ALA A 76 2.53 11.48 -3.27
C ALA A 76 2.99 12.03 -4.62
N ALA A 77 2.08 12.04 -5.59
CA ALA A 77 2.26 12.73 -6.87
C ALA A 77 1.29 13.93 -6.91
N GLY A 78 1.86 15.13 -6.98
CA GLY A 78 1.11 16.38 -6.97
C GLY A 78 0.40 16.68 -8.30
N PRO A 79 -0.48 17.70 -8.33
CA PRO A 79 -1.25 18.06 -9.53
C PRO A 79 -0.39 18.31 -10.78
N ARG A 80 0.74 19.00 -10.63
CA ARG A 80 1.67 19.26 -11.76
C ARG A 80 2.28 17.97 -12.34
N GLU A 81 2.52 16.97 -11.51
CA GLU A 81 2.97 15.67 -12.00
C GLU A 81 1.82 14.94 -12.68
N ILE A 82 0.63 14.90 -12.08
CA ILE A 82 -0.58 14.29 -12.65
C ILE A 82 -0.89 14.87 -14.03
N GLU A 83 -0.82 16.20 -14.20
CA GLU A 83 -1.02 16.86 -15.50
C GLU A 83 -0.01 16.40 -16.55
N ARG A 84 1.26 16.22 -16.15
CA ARG A 84 2.34 15.84 -17.06
C ARG A 84 2.26 14.38 -17.50
N ILE A 85 1.89 13.46 -16.62
CA ILE A 85 1.98 12.01 -16.88
C ILE A 85 0.66 11.27 -16.82
N ASN A 86 -0.47 11.95 -16.62
CA ASN A 86 -1.81 11.42 -16.32
C ASN A 86 -1.97 10.74 -14.95
N ILE A 87 -3.22 10.65 -14.50
CA ILE A 87 -3.56 10.14 -13.16
C ILE A 87 -3.21 8.67 -12.95
N LEU A 88 -3.30 7.84 -13.99
CA LEU A 88 -2.94 6.42 -13.88
C LEU A 88 -1.45 6.28 -13.61
N GLN A 89 -0.59 6.92 -14.40
CA GLN A 89 0.86 6.82 -14.23
C GLN A 89 1.32 7.48 -12.93
N ALA A 90 0.72 8.61 -12.54
CA ALA A 90 1.00 9.27 -11.27
C ALA A 90 0.69 8.35 -10.07
N SER A 91 -0.42 7.60 -10.13
CA SER A 91 -0.79 6.63 -9.09
C SER A 91 0.20 5.47 -9.02
N LEU A 92 0.51 4.86 -10.17
CA LEU A 92 1.48 3.74 -10.24
C LEU A 92 2.87 4.15 -9.76
N ARG A 93 3.30 5.37 -10.09
CA ARG A 93 4.58 5.92 -9.59
C ARG A 93 4.53 6.20 -8.10
N ALA A 94 3.46 6.81 -7.58
CA ALA A 94 3.33 7.04 -6.15
C ALA A 94 3.41 5.72 -5.37
N MET A 95 2.73 4.67 -5.83
CA MET A 95 2.82 3.34 -5.22
C MET A 95 4.24 2.75 -5.28
N ALA A 96 4.91 2.82 -6.43
CA ALA A 96 6.30 2.38 -6.56
C ALA A 96 7.24 3.13 -5.61
N THR A 97 7.14 4.46 -5.57
CA THR A 97 7.93 5.30 -4.66
C THR A 97 7.65 4.98 -3.20
N ALA A 98 6.40 4.69 -2.83
CA ALA A 98 6.05 4.27 -1.48
C ALA A 98 6.71 2.93 -1.12
N VAL A 99 6.69 1.96 -2.03
CA VAL A 99 7.37 0.66 -1.84
C VAL A 99 8.88 0.83 -1.71
N GLU A 100 9.50 1.67 -2.55
CA GLU A 100 10.93 1.99 -2.48
C GLU A 100 11.32 2.70 -1.17
N GLY A 101 10.40 3.48 -0.61
CA GLY A 101 10.56 4.15 0.67
C GLY A 101 10.43 3.25 1.90
N LEU A 102 10.05 1.97 1.73
CA LEU A 102 10.05 1.02 2.83
C LEU A 102 11.49 0.86 3.33
N GLY A 103 11.74 1.19 4.61
CA GLY A 103 13.04 0.99 5.26
C GLY A 103 13.49 -0.48 5.37
N LEU A 104 12.71 -1.40 4.80
CA LEU A 104 13.03 -2.81 4.62
C LEU A 104 12.57 -3.23 3.20
N ALA A 105 13.38 -4.02 2.51
CA ALA A 105 13.04 -4.52 1.17
C ALA A 105 12.03 -5.69 1.26
N PRO A 106 10.82 -5.57 0.70
CA PRO A 106 9.89 -6.69 0.61
C PRO A 106 10.34 -7.69 -0.45
N ALA A 107 10.10 -8.97 -0.20
CA ALA A 107 10.29 -10.04 -1.18
C ALA A 107 9.16 -10.07 -2.22
N HIS A 108 7.97 -9.61 -1.84
CA HIS A 108 6.78 -9.57 -2.70
C HIS A 108 5.88 -8.39 -2.36
N VAL A 109 5.21 -7.84 -3.37
CA VAL A 109 4.29 -6.69 -3.23
C VAL A 109 2.88 -7.08 -3.67
N LEU A 110 1.91 -6.89 -2.79
CA LEU A 110 0.48 -6.93 -3.09
C LEU A 110 0.03 -5.53 -3.48
N VAL A 111 -0.48 -5.36 -4.69
CA VAL A 111 -0.86 -4.06 -5.26
C VAL A 111 -2.37 -4.00 -5.33
N ASP A 112 -3.01 -2.98 -4.73
CA ASP A 112 -4.45 -2.78 -4.94
C ASP A 112 -4.73 -2.34 -6.39
N GLY A 113 -5.68 -3.01 -7.02
CA GLY A 113 -6.06 -2.81 -8.41
C GLY A 113 -5.45 -3.82 -9.40
N ASN A 114 -5.69 -3.56 -10.69
CA ASN A 114 -5.43 -4.52 -11.77
C ASN A 114 -4.13 -4.25 -12.57
N ARG A 115 -3.25 -3.38 -12.06
CA ARG A 115 -2.03 -2.97 -12.75
C ARG A 115 -0.81 -3.29 -11.90
N ARG A 116 0.30 -3.53 -12.58
CA ARG A 116 1.62 -3.62 -11.94
C ARG A 116 2.21 -2.23 -11.77
N ILE A 117 2.95 -2.04 -10.68
CA ILE A 117 3.74 -0.83 -10.42
C ILE A 117 5.15 -0.98 -11.00
N PRO A 118 5.81 0.12 -11.40
CA PRO A 118 7.15 0.09 -11.99
C PRO A 118 8.21 -0.22 -10.93
N THR A 119 8.43 -1.50 -10.64
CA THR A 119 9.43 -2.01 -9.70
C THR A 119 9.98 -3.36 -10.20
N PRO A 120 11.25 -3.70 -9.94
CA PRO A 120 11.79 -5.02 -10.25
C PRO A 120 11.28 -6.13 -9.31
N LEU A 121 10.58 -5.77 -8.23
CA LEU A 121 10.09 -6.72 -7.23
C LEU A 121 8.97 -7.62 -7.77
N LEU A 122 8.90 -8.84 -7.24
CA LEU A 122 7.76 -9.73 -7.46
C LEU A 122 6.50 -9.08 -6.90
N GLN A 123 5.40 -9.19 -7.64
CA GLN A 123 4.16 -8.51 -7.29
C GLN A 123 2.92 -9.22 -7.80
N THR A 124 1.85 -9.12 -7.03
CA THR A 124 0.51 -9.64 -7.36
C THR A 124 -0.50 -8.50 -7.26
N PRO A 125 -1.12 -8.08 -8.37
CA PRO A 125 -2.28 -7.19 -8.35
C PRO A 125 -3.50 -7.90 -7.72
N LEU A 126 -4.25 -7.20 -6.87
CA LEU A 126 -5.45 -7.69 -6.20
C LEU A 126 -6.67 -6.90 -6.69
N VAL A 127 -7.72 -7.59 -7.13
CA VAL A 127 -8.97 -7.00 -7.66
C VAL A 127 -10.16 -7.52 -6.88
#